data_AF-A0A814D3R4-F1
#
_entry.id   AF-A0A814D3R4-F1
#
_cell.length_a   1.000
_cell.length_b   1.000
_cell.length_c   1.000
_cell.angle_alpha   90.00
_cell.angle_beta   90.00
_cell.angle_gamma   90.00
#
_symmetry.space_group_name_H-M   'P 1'
#
loop_
_entity.id
_entity.type
_entity.pdbx_description
1 polymer ?
#
loop_
_entity_poly.entity_id
_entity_poly.type
_entity_poly.pdbx_seq_one_letter_code
_entity_poly.pdbx_strand_id
1 'polypeptide(L)'
;MVYSTCSMNPIENEAVVSQLLQTFQGQISLVNISDKLPGLRTIPGLKSWCVIGKNQDIYNSFEEVPKNMQSLARPNMFAPSNDILEQLHLERCIRLLPHHQDTGAFFVALFRKIDKTLDSSLSTQEETSQKRPAEENVFNEDGANFKRARYHRENPFIFFEEKDIKGFWQEISEFFGVDPSFPADQLMTRIASDSGRNIYFVSDSLKEIVTLNQDRIKFINMGVRLLVRTDLRNDKDKRSLRLSQEGIAIINKYFSKRRIQLEQQDLLILLSHAHTQFANLSQSVQNQIQNISSDLGSVICLFNIKQHDLDIPIIFVSWRGRSSFRPFVSHSSRKFYLSLCNIDQMTINDIINKLTIEEKTSNQKNDVS
;
A
#
# COMPACT_ATOMS: atom_id res chain seq x y z
N MET A 1 -12.08 13.29 -10.98
CA MET A 1 -10.61 13.43 -10.98
C MET A 1 -10.24 14.60 -10.07
N VAL A 2 -9.28 14.44 -9.18
CA VAL A 2 -8.73 15.55 -8.39
C VAL A 2 -7.39 15.93 -9.01
N TYR A 3 -7.22 17.21 -9.29
CA TYR A 3 -5.93 17.80 -9.65
C TYR A 3 -5.44 18.64 -8.47
N SER A 4 -4.17 18.51 -8.10
CA SER A 4 -3.60 19.27 -7.00
C SER A 4 -2.12 19.53 -7.18
N THR A 5 -1.65 20.69 -6.70
CA THR A 5 -0.23 21.05 -6.68
C THR A 5 0.14 21.64 -5.31
N CYS A 6 1.43 21.62 -4.98
CA CYS A 6 2.00 22.38 -3.86
C CYS A 6 2.63 23.71 -4.33
N SER A 7 2.23 24.20 -5.52
CA SER A 7 2.72 25.44 -6.11
C SER A 7 1.64 26.51 -6.08
N MET A 8 2.05 27.77 -5.88
CA MET A 8 1.16 28.91 -5.97
C MET A 8 1.12 29.54 -7.37
N ASN A 9 1.96 29.05 -8.28
CA ASN A 9 2.09 29.57 -9.63
C ASN A 9 0.81 29.32 -10.45
N PRO A 10 0.12 30.36 -10.96
CA PRO A 10 -1.07 30.20 -11.79
C PRO A 10 -0.86 29.36 -13.06
N ILE A 11 0.38 29.34 -13.58
CA ILE A 11 0.74 28.55 -14.77
C ILE A 11 0.64 27.04 -14.48
N GLU A 12 0.98 26.63 -13.27
CA GLU A 12 0.85 25.24 -12.81
C GLU A 12 -0.56 24.93 -12.30
N ASN A 13 -1.46 25.91 -12.25
CA ASN A 13 -2.75 25.80 -11.57
C ASN A 13 -3.91 26.13 -12.53
N GLU A 14 -4.37 27.38 -12.55
CA GLU A 14 -5.51 27.82 -13.36
C GLU A 14 -5.26 27.66 -14.85
N ALA A 15 -4.02 27.85 -15.33
CA ALA A 15 -3.70 27.62 -16.73
C ALA A 15 -3.86 26.14 -17.13
N VAL A 16 -3.41 25.21 -16.27
CA VAL A 16 -3.60 23.76 -16.48
C VAL A 16 -5.08 23.40 -16.46
N VAL A 17 -5.83 23.89 -15.47
CA VAL A 17 -7.28 23.65 -15.36
C VAL A 17 -8.04 24.22 -16.56
N SER A 18 -7.71 25.44 -16.95
CA SER A 18 -8.29 26.14 -18.10
C SER A 18 -8.05 25.36 -19.39
N GLN A 19 -6.80 24.93 -19.63
CA GLN A 19 -6.46 24.12 -20.78
C GLN A 19 -7.24 22.79 -20.80
N LEU A 20 -7.33 22.09 -19.66
CA LEU A 20 -8.09 20.85 -19.56
C LEU A 20 -9.57 21.05 -19.91
N LEU A 21 -10.23 22.05 -19.34
CA LEU A 21 -11.65 22.34 -19.62
C LEU A 21 -11.89 22.70 -21.10
N GLN A 22 -11.01 23.50 -21.70
CA GLN A 22 -11.08 23.85 -23.11
C GLN A 22 -10.83 22.64 -24.03
N THR A 23 -9.93 21.74 -23.64
CA THR A 23 -9.60 20.53 -24.43
C THR A 23 -10.76 19.55 -24.45
N PHE A 24 -11.44 19.38 -23.31
CA PHE A 24 -12.52 18.41 -23.15
C PHE A 24 -13.91 19.01 -23.42
N GLN A 25 -14.03 20.29 -23.78
CA GLN A 25 -15.23 20.95 -24.32
C GLN A 25 -16.56 20.46 -23.70
N GLY A 26 -16.72 20.64 -22.39
CA GLY A 26 -17.96 20.27 -21.67
C GLY A 26 -18.10 18.79 -21.28
N GLN A 27 -17.19 17.91 -21.70
CA GLN A 27 -17.15 16.51 -21.26
C GLN A 27 -16.68 16.35 -19.81
N ILE A 28 -16.02 17.37 -19.27
CA ILE A 28 -15.68 17.48 -17.84
C ILE A 28 -16.11 18.86 -17.32
N SER A 29 -16.41 18.93 -16.02
CA SER A 29 -16.76 20.19 -15.35
C SER A 29 -16.13 20.29 -13.97
N LEU A 30 -15.82 21.52 -13.53
CA LEU A 30 -15.42 21.80 -12.16
C LEU A 30 -16.60 21.66 -11.19
N VAL A 31 -16.34 20.96 -10.09
CA VAL A 31 -17.27 20.79 -8.97
C VAL A 31 -16.88 21.74 -7.85
N ASN A 32 -17.81 22.58 -7.42
CA ASN A 32 -17.60 23.40 -6.23
C ASN A 32 -17.67 22.51 -4.98
N ILE A 33 -16.63 22.58 -4.14
CA ILE A 33 -16.53 21.81 -2.89
C ILE A 33 -16.28 22.70 -1.66
N SER A 34 -16.37 24.02 -1.79
CA SER A 34 -16.13 24.94 -0.67
C SER A 34 -17.05 24.66 0.53
N ASP A 35 -18.32 24.30 0.27
CA ASP A 35 -19.30 23.97 1.31
C ASP A 35 -19.06 22.61 1.98
N LYS A 36 -18.19 21.76 1.40
CA LYS A 36 -17.86 20.43 1.93
C LYS A 36 -16.69 20.43 2.91
N LEU A 37 -16.00 21.56 3.05
CA LEU A 37 -14.79 21.69 3.86
C LEU A 37 -15.00 22.75 4.97
N PRO A 38 -15.98 22.56 5.88
CA PRO A 38 -16.25 23.53 6.93
C PRO A 38 -15.02 23.71 7.82
N GLY A 39 -14.65 24.97 8.06
CA GLY A 39 -13.49 25.34 8.88
C GLY A 39 -12.17 25.45 8.12
N LEU A 40 -12.10 25.03 6.85
CA LEU A 40 -10.93 25.24 6.00
C LEU A 40 -11.02 26.61 5.31
N ARG A 41 -10.10 27.51 5.61
CA ARG A 41 -9.97 28.82 4.98
C ARG A 41 -9.32 28.66 3.61
N THR A 42 -10.06 29.03 2.59
CA THR A 42 -9.64 28.91 1.20
C THR A 42 -9.91 30.24 0.48
N ILE A 43 -9.21 30.46 -0.63
CA ILE A 43 -9.60 31.47 -1.61
C ILE A 43 -9.97 30.79 -2.93
N PRO A 44 -10.89 31.37 -3.70
CA PRO A 44 -11.23 30.84 -5.02
C PRO A 44 -10.04 30.88 -5.97
N GLY A 45 -10.09 30.04 -7.01
CA GLY A 45 -9.16 30.11 -8.13
C GLY A 45 -9.19 31.48 -8.80
N LEU A 46 -8.05 31.84 -9.41
CA LEU A 46 -7.88 33.12 -10.07
C LEU A 46 -8.67 33.19 -11.39
N LYS A 47 -9.27 34.35 -11.65
CA LYS A 47 -9.90 34.66 -12.94
C LYS A 47 -8.96 35.40 -13.89
N SER A 48 -7.83 35.86 -13.40
CA SER A 48 -6.80 36.55 -14.17
C SER A 48 -5.46 36.34 -13.50
N TRP A 49 -4.41 36.17 -14.28
CA TRP A 49 -3.03 36.06 -13.78
C TRP A 49 -2.05 36.59 -14.80
N CYS A 50 -0.86 36.95 -14.32
CA CYS A 50 0.28 37.28 -15.15
C CYS A 50 1.32 36.15 -15.12
N VAL A 51 2.16 36.11 -16.14
CA VAL A 51 3.28 35.18 -16.26
C VAL A 51 4.56 35.93 -15.90
N ILE A 52 5.31 35.39 -14.94
CA ILE A 52 6.58 35.98 -14.50
C ILE A 52 7.73 35.24 -15.19
N GLY A 53 8.51 35.97 -15.99
CA GLY A 53 9.70 35.47 -16.67
C GLY A 53 10.88 35.25 -15.71
N LYS A 54 11.94 34.60 -16.21
CA LYS A 54 13.14 34.29 -15.39
C LYS A 54 13.81 35.53 -14.79
N ASN A 55 13.72 36.68 -15.45
CA ASN A 55 14.29 37.94 -15.00
C ASN A 55 13.30 38.79 -14.19
N GLN A 56 12.20 38.20 -13.70
CA GLN A 56 11.10 38.87 -13.00
C GLN A 56 10.29 39.84 -13.89
N ASP A 57 10.46 39.76 -15.20
CA ASP A 57 9.59 40.47 -16.15
C ASP A 57 8.16 39.93 -16.05
N ILE A 58 7.18 40.83 -16.01
CA ILE A 58 5.76 40.49 -15.92
C ILE A 58 5.14 40.62 -17.30
N TYR A 59 4.52 39.53 -17.78
CA TYR A 59 3.79 39.48 -19.04
C TYR A 59 2.31 39.18 -18.75
N ASN A 60 1.41 40.02 -19.24
CA ASN A 60 -0.04 39.83 -19.10
C ASN A 60 -0.64 39.04 -20.26
N SER A 61 0.03 39.02 -21.42
CA SER A 61 -0.37 38.23 -22.58
C SER A 61 0.84 37.62 -23.29
N PHE A 62 0.59 36.65 -24.16
CA PHE A 62 1.65 35.98 -24.92
C PHE A 62 2.33 36.93 -25.92
N GLU A 63 1.58 37.90 -26.45
CA GLU A 63 2.07 38.90 -27.41
C GLU A 63 3.10 39.85 -26.78
N GLU A 64 3.03 40.07 -25.46
CA GLU A 64 4.00 40.86 -24.71
C GLU A 64 5.35 40.13 -24.53
N VAL A 65 5.38 38.81 -24.74
CA VAL A 65 6.61 38.02 -24.58
C VAL A 65 7.58 38.32 -25.72
N PRO A 66 8.83 38.74 -25.42
CA PRO A 66 9.86 39.00 -26.42
C PRO A 66 10.07 37.81 -27.36
N LYS A 67 10.21 38.07 -28.67
CA LYS A 67 10.31 37.04 -29.72
C LYS A 67 11.40 35.98 -29.45
N ASN A 68 12.51 36.37 -28.84
CA ASN A 68 13.61 35.48 -28.46
C ASN A 68 13.25 34.51 -27.31
N MET A 69 12.18 34.79 -26.55
CA MET A 69 11.70 33.98 -25.43
C MET A 69 10.38 33.26 -25.71
N GLN A 70 9.73 33.53 -26.86
CA GLN A 70 8.48 32.86 -27.25
C GLN A 70 8.62 31.34 -27.42
N SER A 71 9.83 30.81 -27.65
CA SER A 71 10.09 29.37 -27.64
C SER A 71 9.93 28.72 -26.26
N LEU A 72 10.04 29.51 -25.18
CA LEU A 72 9.92 29.09 -23.78
C LEU A 72 8.53 29.38 -23.18
N ALA A 73 7.75 30.25 -23.81
CA ALA A 73 6.37 30.53 -23.42
C ALA A 73 5.38 29.81 -24.34
N ARG A 74 4.16 29.59 -23.89
CA ARG A 74 3.05 29.09 -24.71
C ARG A 74 1.81 29.94 -24.47
N PRO A 75 0.95 30.16 -25.48
CA PRO A 75 -0.26 30.96 -25.32
C PRO A 75 -1.16 30.49 -24.16
N ASN A 76 -1.25 29.18 -23.94
CA ASN A 76 -2.05 28.58 -22.87
C ASN A 76 -1.49 28.76 -21.45
N MET A 77 -0.30 29.35 -21.28
CA MET A 77 0.20 29.77 -19.96
C MET A 77 -0.51 31.03 -19.47
N PHE A 78 -1.14 31.79 -20.37
CA PHE A 78 -1.82 33.04 -20.09
C PHE A 78 -3.32 32.80 -19.94
N ALA A 79 -4.00 33.72 -19.25
CA ALA A 79 -5.45 33.66 -19.11
C ALA A 79 -6.11 33.80 -20.50
N PRO A 80 -7.10 32.97 -20.86
CA PRO A 80 -7.85 33.13 -22.11
C PRO A 80 -8.72 34.39 -22.06
N SER A 81 -9.45 34.67 -23.14
CA SER A 81 -10.38 35.81 -23.18
C SER A 81 -11.45 35.71 -22.08
N ASN A 82 -11.97 36.87 -21.64
CA ASN A 82 -12.98 36.95 -20.59
C ASN A 82 -14.22 36.10 -20.87
N ASP A 83 -14.68 36.06 -22.14
CA ASP A 83 -15.83 35.25 -22.57
C ASP A 83 -15.63 33.75 -22.29
N ILE A 84 -14.40 33.26 -22.47
CA ILE A 84 -14.05 31.87 -22.17
C ILE A 84 -13.95 31.70 -20.66
N LEU A 85 -13.24 32.58 -19.95
CA LEU A 85 -13.02 32.49 -18.50
C LEU A 85 -14.33 32.38 -17.70
N GLU A 86 -15.35 33.14 -18.06
CA GLU A 86 -16.66 33.10 -17.38
C GLU A 86 -17.34 31.73 -17.49
N GLN A 87 -17.12 31.01 -18.60
CA GLN A 87 -17.67 29.68 -18.83
C GLN A 87 -16.87 28.58 -18.10
N LEU A 88 -15.60 28.81 -17.79
CA LEU A 88 -14.74 27.82 -17.15
C LEU A 88 -15.03 27.66 -15.65
N HIS A 89 -15.62 28.66 -15.01
CA HIS A 89 -15.94 28.66 -13.58
C HIS A 89 -14.72 28.37 -12.67
N LEU A 90 -13.58 29.02 -12.96
CA LEU A 90 -12.33 28.80 -12.22
C LEU A 90 -12.42 29.18 -10.74
N GLU A 91 -13.42 29.98 -10.34
CA GLU A 91 -13.70 30.26 -8.93
C GLU A 91 -14.04 29.00 -8.10
N ARG A 92 -14.38 27.89 -8.75
CA ARG A 92 -14.61 26.58 -8.11
C ARG A 92 -13.32 25.85 -7.75
N CYS A 93 -12.18 26.30 -8.25
CA CYS A 93 -10.89 25.84 -7.78
C CYS A 93 -10.60 26.43 -6.40
N ILE A 94 -9.76 25.75 -5.63
CA ILE A 94 -9.42 26.11 -4.26
C ILE A 94 -7.92 26.38 -4.17
N ARG A 95 -7.58 27.52 -3.57
CA ARG A 95 -6.21 27.83 -3.11
C ARG A 95 -6.17 27.88 -1.59
N LEU A 96 -5.21 27.17 -1.02
CA LEU A 96 -4.87 27.20 0.39
C LEU A 96 -3.60 28.02 0.56
N LEU A 97 -3.70 29.15 1.25
CA LEU A 97 -2.56 30.02 1.52
C LEU A 97 -1.95 29.68 2.87
N PRO A 98 -0.61 29.56 2.96
CA PRO A 98 0.04 29.23 4.22
C PRO A 98 -0.36 30.13 5.40
N HIS A 99 -0.42 31.44 5.15
CA HIS A 99 -0.70 32.45 6.17
C HIS A 99 -2.16 32.50 6.63
N HIS A 100 -3.07 31.75 6.00
CA HIS A 100 -4.48 31.74 6.43
C HIS A 100 -4.71 30.87 7.66
N GLN A 101 -3.96 29.76 7.80
CA GLN A 101 -4.16 28.73 8.84
C GLN A 101 -2.88 27.99 9.25
N ASP A 102 -1.69 28.53 9.00
CA ASP A 102 -0.40 27.89 9.33
C ASP A 102 -0.25 26.49 8.69
N THR A 103 -0.57 26.41 7.40
CA THR A 103 -0.52 25.18 6.60
C THR A 103 0.49 25.29 5.46
N GLY A 104 0.71 24.18 4.74
CA GLY A 104 1.37 24.24 3.42
C GLY A 104 0.54 25.01 2.39
N ALA A 105 1.19 25.45 1.31
CA ALA A 105 0.53 26.04 0.15
C ALA A 105 0.01 24.95 -0.77
N PHE A 106 -1.27 25.03 -1.17
CA PHE A 106 -1.88 24.05 -2.06
C PHE A 106 -2.86 24.67 -3.04
N PHE A 107 -2.93 24.08 -4.22
CA PHE A 107 -4.01 24.28 -5.18
C PHE A 107 -4.78 22.98 -5.37
N VAL A 108 -6.11 23.04 -5.47
CA VAL A 108 -6.97 21.88 -5.67
C VAL A 108 -8.08 22.21 -6.66
N ALA A 109 -8.30 21.33 -7.64
CA ALA A 109 -9.43 21.36 -8.54
C ALA A 109 -10.10 19.98 -8.62
N LEU A 110 -11.42 19.92 -8.39
CA LEU A 110 -12.20 18.70 -8.52
C LEU A 110 -12.98 18.71 -9.84
N PHE A 111 -12.71 17.74 -10.69
CA PHE A 111 -13.41 17.52 -11.95
C PHE A 111 -14.39 16.36 -11.86
N ARG A 112 -15.59 16.56 -12.40
CA ARG A 112 -16.57 15.52 -12.72
C ARG A 112 -16.58 15.28 -14.22
N LYS A 113 -16.49 14.01 -14.62
CA LYS A 113 -16.74 13.58 -16.00
C LYS A 113 -18.26 13.59 -16.24
N ILE A 114 -18.72 14.31 -17.25
CA ILE A 114 -20.13 14.47 -17.61
C ILE A 114 -20.53 13.41 -18.65
N ASP A 115 -19.73 13.27 -19.72
CA ASP A 115 -20.01 12.33 -20.80
C ASP A 115 -19.18 11.06 -20.68
N LYS A 116 -19.80 9.90 -20.91
CA LYS A 116 -19.13 8.59 -20.93
C LYS A 116 -18.52 8.25 -22.29
N THR A 117 -18.97 8.88 -23.39
CA THR A 117 -18.44 8.66 -24.76
C THR A 117 -17.14 9.42 -25.02
N LEU A 118 -16.26 9.46 -24.03
CA LEU A 118 -14.90 9.98 -24.19
C LEU A 118 -14.15 8.95 -25.05
N ASP A 119 -14.39 8.99 -26.35
CA ASP A 119 -13.73 8.13 -27.32
C ASP A 119 -12.23 8.41 -27.28
N SER A 120 -11.45 7.34 -27.40
CA SER A 120 -10.00 7.32 -27.50
C SER A 120 -9.43 8.04 -28.74
N SER A 121 -10.23 8.86 -29.42
CA SER A 121 -9.85 9.62 -30.62
C SER A 121 -8.94 10.82 -30.33
N LEU A 122 -8.74 11.20 -29.06
CA LEU A 122 -7.78 12.23 -28.65
C LEU A 122 -6.31 11.75 -28.62
N SER A 123 -6.02 10.47 -28.93
CA SER A 123 -4.64 9.94 -28.95
C SER A 123 -3.95 9.92 -30.32
N THR A 124 -4.41 10.70 -31.31
CA THR A 124 -3.78 10.76 -32.63
C THR A 124 -3.23 12.15 -32.93
N GLN A 125 -2.18 12.54 -32.20
CA GLN A 125 -1.05 13.22 -32.82
C GLN A 125 0.15 12.30 -32.66
N GLU A 126 0.47 11.60 -33.75
CA GLU A 126 1.67 10.79 -33.89
C GLU A 126 2.89 11.72 -33.78
N GLU A 127 3.47 11.82 -32.59
CA GLU A 127 4.92 11.97 -32.52
C GLU A 127 5.51 10.62 -32.93
N THR A 128 6.19 10.59 -34.07
CA THR A 128 6.98 9.47 -34.58
C THR A 128 8.11 9.13 -33.62
N SER A 129 7.78 8.44 -32.53
CA SER A 129 8.73 7.67 -31.73
C SER A 129 8.60 6.23 -32.19
N GLN A 130 9.63 5.73 -32.87
CA GLN A 130 9.74 4.34 -33.30
C GLN A 130 9.46 3.40 -32.12
N LYS A 131 8.24 2.84 -32.06
CA LYS A 131 7.92 1.73 -31.16
C LYS A 131 8.77 0.54 -31.61
N ARG A 132 9.74 0.14 -30.79
CA ARG A 132 10.35 -1.19 -30.92
C ARG A 132 9.25 -2.23 -30.70
N PRO A 133 9.15 -3.27 -31.55
CA PRO A 133 8.21 -4.34 -31.31
C PRO A 133 8.54 -5.00 -29.96
N ALA A 134 7.49 -5.33 -29.20
CA ALA A 134 7.64 -6.24 -28.09
C ALA A 134 8.10 -7.59 -28.67
N GLU A 135 9.33 -8.00 -28.36
CA GLU A 135 9.82 -9.34 -28.70
C GLU A 135 8.89 -10.37 -28.03
N GLU A 136 8.21 -11.17 -28.85
CA GLU A 136 7.49 -12.37 -28.40
C GLU A 136 8.49 -13.28 -27.69
N ASN A 137 8.26 -13.55 -26.41
CA ASN A 137 9.03 -14.54 -25.67
C ASN A 137 8.58 -15.94 -26.10
N VAL A 138 9.29 -16.51 -27.08
CA VAL A 138 9.30 -17.95 -27.29
C VAL A 138 10.04 -18.59 -26.11
N PHE A 139 9.33 -19.37 -25.29
CA PHE A 139 9.95 -20.23 -24.30
C PHE A 139 10.67 -21.37 -25.02
N ASN A 140 12.00 -21.29 -25.12
CA ASN A 140 12.82 -22.46 -25.44
C ASN A 140 13.33 -23.07 -24.13
N GLU A 141 12.91 -24.31 -23.88
CA GLU A 141 13.67 -25.29 -23.11
C GLU A 141 14.99 -25.50 -23.84
N ASP A 142 16.08 -24.97 -23.27
CA ASP A 142 17.44 -25.53 -23.28
C ASP A 142 18.50 -24.42 -23.18
N GLY A 143 19.46 -24.65 -22.29
CA GLY A 143 20.34 -23.64 -21.74
C GLY A 143 21.37 -23.07 -22.72
N ALA A 144 21.43 -21.73 -22.79
CA ALA A 144 22.67 -20.99 -23.05
C ALA A 144 22.59 -19.55 -22.53
N ASN A 145 23.65 -19.13 -21.81
CA ASN A 145 23.78 -17.84 -21.13
C ASN A 145 23.89 -16.65 -22.10
N PHE A 146 22.92 -15.74 -22.06
CA PHE A 146 23.10 -14.34 -22.52
C PHE A 146 23.00 -13.38 -21.33
N LYS A 147 24.14 -12.79 -20.95
CA LYS A 147 24.23 -11.74 -19.93
C LYS A 147 23.68 -10.42 -20.51
N ARG A 148 22.38 -10.17 -20.32
CA ARG A 148 21.75 -8.85 -20.48
C ARG A 148 21.62 -8.17 -19.10
N ALA A 149 21.79 -6.85 -19.06
CA ALA A 149 21.78 -6.01 -17.86
C ALA A 149 20.63 -6.38 -16.89
N ARG A 150 20.97 -6.55 -15.60
CA ARG A 150 20.06 -6.96 -14.52
C ARG A 150 19.06 -5.85 -14.17
N TYR A 151 18.12 -5.54 -15.06
CA TYR A 151 16.84 -4.99 -14.60
C TYR A 151 16.15 -6.11 -13.84
N HIS A 152 15.84 -5.88 -12.56
CA HIS A 152 15.18 -6.84 -11.69
C HIS A 152 13.97 -7.47 -12.40
N ARG A 153 14.13 -8.72 -12.85
CA ARG A 153 13.06 -9.55 -13.42
C ARG A 153 12.24 -10.09 -12.25
N GLU A 154 11.42 -9.23 -11.66
CA GLU A 154 10.36 -9.72 -10.79
C GLU A 154 9.37 -10.52 -11.64
N ASN A 155 9.12 -11.76 -11.25
CA ASN A 155 8.13 -12.63 -11.88
C ASN A 155 6.74 -12.00 -11.76
N PRO A 156 5.84 -12.16 -12.74
CA PRO A 156 4.47 -11.65 -12.66
C PRO A 156 3.71 -12.26 -11.46
N PHE A 157 2.64 -11.59 -11.04
CA PHE A 157 1.68 -12.20 -10.11
C PHE A 157 0.80 -13.18 -10.87
N ILE A 158 0.72 -14.39 -10.35
CA ILE A 158 -0.05 -15.51 -10.89
C ILE A 158 -1.17 -15.81 -9.87
N PHE A 159 -2.42 -15.71 -10.31
CA PHE A 159 -3.58 -16.06 -9.50
C PHE A 159 -3.69 -17.56 -9.30
N PHE A 160 -4.25 -17.96 -8.17
CA PHE A 160 -4.49 -19.37 -7.88
C PHE A 160 -5.56 -19.92 -8.82
N GLU A 161 -5.25 -21.05 -9.45
CA GLU A 161 -6.23 -21.80 -10.25
C GLU A 161 -6.93 -22.84 -9.37
N GLU A 162 -7.95 -23.51 -9.92
CA GLU A 162 -8.71 -24.55 -9.22
C GLU A 162 -7.80 -25.66 -8.65
N LYS A 163 -6.73 -26.01 -9.37
CA LYS A 163 -5.71 -26.98 -8.92
C LYS A 163 -4.93 -26.49 -7.69
N ASP A 164 -4.59 -25.21 -7.63
CA ASP A 164 -3.86 -24.63 -6.49
C ASP A 164 -4.79 -24.54 -5.28
N ILE A 165 -6.07 -24.23 -5.50
CA ILE A 165 -7.10 -24.13 -4.46
C ILE A 165 -7.40 -25.51 -3.84
N LYS A 166 -7.66 -26.52 -4.68
CA LYS A 166 -7.97 -27.91 -4.24
C LYS A 166 -6.74 -28.71 -3.82
N GLY A 167 -5.54 -28.25 -4.13
CA GLY A 167 -4.29 -28.88 -3.72
C GLY A 167 -3.66 -28.12 -2.55
N PHE A 168 -2.77 -27.19 -2.89
CA PHE A 168 -1.92 -26.49 -1.94
C PHE A 168 -2.70 -25.66 -0.89
N TRP A 169 -3.71 -24.91 -1.32
CA TRP A 169 -4.50 -24.09 -0.38
C TRP A 169 -5.39 -24.92 0.53
N GLN A 170 -5.87 -26.09 0.08
CA GLN A 170 -6.68 -26.97 0.90
C GLN A 170 -5.90 -27.44 2.14
N GLU A 171 -4.63 -27.82 1.99
CA GLU A 171 -3.78 -28.21 3.13
C GLU A 171 -3.61 -27.06 4.15
N ILE A 172 -3.40 -25.83 3.66
CA ILE A 172 -3.31 -24.62 4.49
C ILE A 172 -4.65 -24.36 5.19
N SER A 173 -5.75 -24.53 4.46
CA SER A 173 -7.11 -24.34 4.95
C SER A 173 -7.43 -25.31 6.08
N GLU A 174 -7.06 -26.58 5.95
CA GLU A 174 -7.24 -27.60 6.99
C GLU A 174 -6.38 -27.32 8.22
N PHE A 175 -5.13 -26.89 8.02
CA PHE A 175 -4.17 -26.59 9.08
C PHE A 175 -4.60 -25.41 9.96
N PHE A 176 -5.11 -24.34 9.34
CA PHE A 176 -5.59 -23.15 10.05
C PHE A 176 -7.10 -23.15 10.31
N GLY A 177 -7.85 -24.13 9.79
CA GLY A 177 -9.31 -24.18 9.86
C GLY A 177 -9.94 -22.95 9.20
N VAL A 178 -9.54 -22.69 7.95
CA VAL A 178 -10.04 -21.56 7.18
C VAL A 178 -11.50 -21.80 6.77
N ASP A 179 -12.34 -20.81 7.05
CA ASP A 179 -13.76 -20.83 6.69
C ASP A 179 -13.93 -20.90 5.16
N PRO A 180 -14.80 -21.79 4.64
CA PRO A 180 -15.02 -21.96 3.21
C PRO A 180 -15.50 -20.71 2.46
N SER A 181 -16.05 -19.71 3.16
CA SER A 181 -16.41 -18.41 2.59
C SER A 181 -15.21 -17.51 2.25
N PHE A 182 -13.99 -17.93 2.60
CA PHE A 182 -12.78 -17.20 2.21
C PHE A 182 -12.61 -17.21 0.68
N PRO A 183 -12.45 -16.03 0.03
CA PRO A 183 -12.32 -15.94 -1.42
C PRO A 183 -10.92 -16.37 -1.89
N ALA A 184 -10.69 -17.68 -1.94
CA ALA A 184 -9.40 -18.28 -2.27
C ALA A 184 -8.96 -18.02 -3.72
N ASP A 185 -9.89 -17.71 -4.62
CA ASP A 185 -9.61 -17.34 -6.00
C ASP A 185 -8.98 -15.94 -6.13
N GLN A 186 -8.98 -15.14 -5.06
CA GLN A 186 -8.30 -13.85 -4.96
C GLN A 186 -6.87 -13.97 -4.41
N LEU A 187 -6.39 -15.20 -4.23
CA LEU A 187 -5.01 -15.47 -3.87
C LEU A 187 -4.09 -15.44 -5.08
N MET A 188 -2.87 -14.96 -4.87
CA MET A 188 -1.84 -14.92 -5.88
C MET A 188 -0.44 -15.19 -5.31
N THR A 189 0.46 -15.58 -6.20
CA THR A 189 1.88 -15.86 -5.92
C THR A 189 2.76 -15.24 -7.00
N ARG A 190 4.05 -15.03 -6.72
CA ARG A 190 5.07 -14.69 -7.75
C ARG A 190 5.86 -15.91 -8.23
N ILE A 191 5.66 -17.07 -7.61
CA ILE A 191 6.38 -18.31 -7.91
C ILE A 191 5.34 -19.38 -8.18
N ALA A 192 5.44 -20.03 -9.34
CA ALA A 192 4.51 -21.07 -9.79
C ALA A 192 4.87 -22.48 -9.29
N SER A 193 5.93 -22.65 -8.49
CA SER A 193 6.33 -23.93 -7.88
C SER A 193 5.78 -24.05 -6.46
N ASP A 194 5.23 -25.19 -6.06
CA ASP A 194 4.59 -25.39 -4.74
C ASP A 194 5.53 -25.14 -3.55
N SER A 195 6.84 -25.29 -3.75
CA SER A 195 7.84 -24.96 -2.75
C SER A 195 8.18 -23.46 -2.79
N GLY A 196 8.01 -22.79 -1.64
CA GLY A 196 8.61 -21.48 -1.38
C GLY A 196 7.81 -20.24 -1.80
N ARG A 197 6.50 -20.36 -2.02
CA ARG A 197 5.63 -19.25 -2.43
C ARG A 197 5.27 -18.33 -1.25
N ASN A 198 5.47 -17.03 -1.42
CA ASN A 198 4.69 -16.06 -0.63
C ASN A 198 3.28 -16.00 -1.23
N ILE A 199 2.27 -15.98 -0.38
CA ILE A 199 0.87 -15.90 -0.78
C ILE A 199 0.37 -14.50 -0.49
N TYR A 200 -0.20 -13.86 -1.50
CA TYR A 200 -0.77 -12.53 -1.44
C TYR A 200 -2.27 -12.60 -1.70
N PHE A 201 -2.98 -11.61 -1.21
CA PHE A 201 -4.41 -11.44 -1.37
C PHE A 201 -4.71 -10.07 -1.96
N VAL A 202 -5.66 -10.02 -2.88
CA VAL A 202 -6.16 -8.78 -3.49
C VAL A 202 -7.68 -8.72 -3.41
N SER A 203 -8.25 -7.53 -3.57
CA SER A 203 -9.68 -7.43 -3.81
C SER A 203 -10.05 -7.89 -5.22
N ASP A 204 -11.33 -8.19 -5.44
CA ASP A 204 -11.86 -8.59 -6.74
C ASP A 204 -11.58 -7.57 -7.85
N SER A 205 -11.78 -6.29 -7.54
CA SER A 205 -11.54 -5.20 -8.48
C SER A 205 -10.06 -5.10 -8.89
N LEU A 206 -9.14 -5.39 -7.97
CA LEU A 206 -7.71 -5.42 -8.31
C LEU A 206 -7.37 -6.64 -9.15
N LYS A 207 -7.96 -7.81 -8.87
CA LYS A 207 -7.80 -9.01 -9.70
C LYS A 207 -8.23 -8.72 -11.14
N GLU A 208 -9.39 -8.11 -11.34
CA GLU A 208 -9.89 -7.71 -12.66
C GLU A 208 -8.93 -6.72 -13.37
N ILE A 209 -8.51 -5.64 -12.68
CA ILE A 209 -7.55 -4.67 -13.24
C ILE A 209 -6.26 -5.36 -13.70
N VAL A 210 -5.75 -6.29 -12.91
CA VAL A 210 -4.52 -7.00 -13.23
C VAL A 210 -4.73 -7.88 -14.44
N THR A 211 -5.77 -8.73 -14.44
CA THR A 211 -6.07 -9.63 -15.55
C THR A 211 -6.24 -8.89 -16.87
N LEU A 212 -6.86 -7.70 -16.87
CA LEU A 212 -7.10 -6.89 -18.06
C LEU A 212 -5.88 -6.07 -18.54
N ASN A 213 -4.79 -6.02 -17.76
CA ASN A 213 -3.65 -5.14 -18.04
C ASN A 213 -2.27 -5.80 -17.85
N GLN A 214 -2.21 -7.11 -17.58
CA GLN A 214 -0.96 -7.84 -17.31
C GLN A 214 0.06 -7.77 -18.46
N ASP A 215 -0.42 -7.58 -19.69
CA ASP A 215 0.36 -7.42 -20.92
C ASP A 215 0.88 -5.98 -21.14
N ARG A 216 0.23 -4.99 -20.52
CA ARG A 216 0.52 -3.55 -20.70
C ARG A 216 1.18 -2.89 -19.50
N ILE A 217 0.92 -3.40 -18.29
CA ILE A 217 1.37 -2.80 -17.03
C ILE A 217 2.17 -3.84 -16.24
N LYS A 218 3.38 -3.46 -15.83
CA LYS A 218 4.20 -4.28 -14.93
C LYS A 218 3.86 -3.97 -13.47
N PHE A 219 3.31 -4.94 -12.76
CA PHE A 219 2.97 -4.83 -11.34
C PHE A 219 4.16 -5.19 -10.42
N ILE A 220 4.73 -4.18 -9.74
CA ILE A 220 5.89 -4.34 -8.84
C ILE A 220 5.48 -4.70 -7.40
N ASN A 221 4.41 -4.10 -6.87
CA ASN A 221 3.87 -4.43 -5.55
C ASN A 221 2.35 -4.37 -5.62
N MET A 222 1.69 -5.34 -5.00
CA MET A 222 0.23 -5.42 -5.02
C MET A 222 -0.30 -6.35 -3.95
N GLY A 223 -1.49 -6.01 -3.45
CA GLY A 223 -2.20 -6.81 -2.47
C GLY A 223 -1.55 -6.78 -1.10
N VAL A 224 -2.05 -7.65 -0.23
CA VAL A 224 -1.55 -7.85 1.13
C VAL A 224 -0.95 -9.25 1.20
N ARG A 225 0.27 -9.36 1.72
CA ARG A 225 0.90 -10.65 1.92
C ARG A 225 0.21 -11.38 3.07
N LEU A 226 -0.38 -12.55 2.84
CA LEU A 226 -1.05 -13.34 3.88
C LEU A 226 -0.11 -14.34 4.53
N LEU A 227 0.61 -15.09 3.71
CA LEU A 227 1.55 -16.14 4.14
C LEU A 227 2.91 -15.89 3.51
N VAL A 228 3.95 -16.09 4.31
CA VAL A 228 5.35 -15.83 3.95
C VAL A 228 6.13 -17.12 4.11
N ARG A 229 7.01 -17.43 3.15
CA ARG A 229 7.98 -18.51 3.32
C ARG A 229 8.85 -18.25 4.56
N THR A 230 9.11 -19.30 5.31
CA THR A 230 10.11 -19.37 6.38
C THR A 230 11.22 -20.32 5.96
N ASP A 231 12.46 -19.92 6.16
CA ASP A 231 13.65 -20.73 5.88
C ASP A 231 13.92 -21.73 7.02
N LEU A 232 12.93 -22.56 7.34
CA LEU A 232 13.14 -23.67 8.27
C LEU A 232 14.03 -24.70 7.58
N ARG A 233 15.05 -25.17 8.29
CA ARG A 233 16.17 -26.03 7.83
C ARG A 233 15.79 -27.37 7.14
N ASN A 234 14.51 -27.64 6.90
CA ASN A 234 14.03 -28.76 6.08
C ASN A 234 13.17 -28.25 4.93
N ASP A 235 13.78 -28.09 3.76
CA ASP A 235 13.17 -27.60 2.50
C ASP A 235 11.99 -28.46 1.97
N LYS A 236 11.71 -29.60 2.61
CA LYS A 236 10.63 -30.52 2.21
C LYS A 236 9.35 -30.39 3.04
N ASP A 237 9.33 -29.55 4.08
CA ASP A 237 8.13 -29.41 4.91
C ASP A 237 7.20 -28.34 4.32
N LYS A 238 6.01 -28.76 3.87
CA LYS A 238 4.92 -27.90 3.38
C LYS A 238 4.43 -26.91 4.46
N ARG A 239 4.89 -27.08 5.71
CA ARG A 239 4.68 -26.21 6.89
C ARG A 239 5.66 -25.02 6.98
N SER A 240 6.44 -24.77 5.93
CA SER A 240 7.38 -23.65 5.81
C SER A 240 6.70 -22.31 5.50
N LEU A 241 5.41 -22.14 5.79
CA LEU A 241 4.70 -20.87 5.68
C LEU A 241 4.34 -20.33 7.06
N ARG A 242 4.63 -19.04 7.27
CA ARG A 242 4.14 -18.28 8.41
C ARG A 242 3.09 -17.28 8.00
N LEU A 243 2.10 -17.05 8.85
CA LEU A 243 1.20 -15.92 8.71
C LEU A 243 1.99 -14.62 8.81
N SER A 244 1.65 -13.68 7.95
CA SER A 244 2.18 -12.32 8.00
C SER A 244 1.35 -11.50 9.01
N GLN A 245 2.01 -10.52 9.64
CA GLN A 245 1.33 -9.62 10.56
C GLN A 245 0.40 -8.63 9.83
N GLU A 246 0.68 -8.28 8.58
CA GLU A 246 -0.16 -7.40 7.75
C GLU A 246 -1.45 -8.11 7.30
N GLY A 247 -1.34 -9.41 7.00
CA GLY A 247 -2.47 -10.21 6.54
C GLY A 247 -3.53 -10.45 7.61
N ILE A 248 -3.18 -10.29 8.90
CA ILE A 248 -4.04 -10.69 10.02
C ILE A 248 -5.38 -9.98 10.02
N ALA A 249 -5.43 -8.71 9.61
CA ALA A 249 -6.66 -7.94 9.51
C ALA A 249 -7.68 -8.56 8.54
N ILE A 250 -7.20 -9.30 7.54
CA ILE A 250 -8.02 -9.99 6.54
C ILE A 250 -8.39 -11.39 7.02
N ILE A 251 -7.39 -12.17 7.45
CA ILE A 251 -7.57 -13.61 7.72
C ILE A 251 -8.19 -13.91 9.08
N ASN A 252 -8.09 -13.00 10.05
CA ASN A 252 -8.47 -13.29 11.44
C ASN A 252 -9.93 -13.74 11.58
N LYS A 253 -10.84 -13.25 10.73
CA LYS A 253 -12.25 -13.65 10.75
C LYS A 253 -12.53 -15.02 10.11
N TYR A 254 -11.62 -15.52 9.28
CA TYR A 254 -11.79 -16.80 8.57
C TYR A 254 -11.08 -17.95 9.27
N PHE A 255 -10.06 -17.69 10.09
CA PHE A 255 -9.23 -18.74 10.68
C PHE A 255 -9.83 -19.18 12.02
N SER A 256 -10.20 -20.45 12.15
CA SER A 256 -10.83 -20.99 13.38
C SER A 256 -9.87 -21.78 14.28
N LYS A 257 -8.81 -22.37 13.72
CA LYS A 257 -7.81 -23.16 14.48
C LYS A 257 -6.56 -22.33 14.80
N ARG A 258 -5.71 -22.87 15.69
CA ARG A 258 -4.40 -22.30 16.06
C ARG A 258 -4.50 -20.86 16.57
N ARG A 259 -5.48 -20.63 17.44
CA ARG A 259 -5.72 -19.35 18.12
C ARG A 259 -5.48 -19.55 19.61
N ILE A 260 -4.83 -18.60 20.25
CA ILE A 260 -4.60 -18.60 21.71
C ILE A 260 -5.13 -17.30 22.29
N GLN A 261 -6.05 -17.44 23.24
CA GLN A 261 -6.47 -16.34 24.08
C GLN A 261 -5.43 -16.16 25.19
N LEU A 262 -4.79 -15.00 25.22
CA LEU A 262 -3.80 -14.63 26.22
C LEU A 262 -4.46 -14.06 27.47
N GLU A 263 -3.76 -14.17 28.59
CA GLU A 263 -3.98 -13.34 29.77
C GLU A 263 -3.05 -12.13 29.73
N GLN A 264 -3.32 -11.11 30.55
CA GLN A 264 -2.51 -9.89 30.56
C GLN A 264 -1.04 -10.19 30.89
N GLN A 265 -0.77 -11.07 31.85
CA GLN A 265 0.59 -11.50 32.21
C GLN A 265 1.32 -12.16 31.03
N ASP A 266 0.64 -13.03 30.28
CA ASP A 266 1.22 -13.72 29.13
C ASP A 266 1.53 -12.76 27.99
N LEU A 267 0.63 -11.79 27.76
CA LEU A 267 0.86 -10.73 26.79
C LEU A 267 2.14 -9.95 27.14
N LEU A 268 2.28 -9.50 28.39
CA LEU A 268 3.45 -8.75 28.82
C LEU A 268 4.74 -9.58 28.66
N ILE A 269 4.72 -10.86 29.01
CA ILE A 269 5.88 -11.75 28.86
C ILE A 269 6.27 -11.88 27.38
N LEU A 270 5.30 -12.13 26.49
CA LEU A 270 5.53 -12.26 25.05
C LEU A 270 6.03 -10.95 24.43
N LEU A 271 5.48 -9.80 24.84
CA LEU A 271 5.92 -8.50 24.36
C LEU A 271 7.28 -8.07 24.94
N SER A 272 7.74 -8.70 26.02
CA SER A 272 9.02 -8.36 26.67
C SER A 272 10.21 -9.21 26.23
N HIS A 273 9.98 -10.32 25.52
CA HIS A 273 11.03 -11.25 25.11
C HIS A 273 10.97 -11.55 23.61
N ALA A 274 12.13 -11.83 23.00
CA ALA A 274 12.18 -12.29 21.61
C ALA A 274 11.69 -13.76 21.51
N HIS A 275 12.04 -14.57 22.50
CA HIS A 275 11.68 -15.98 22.61
C HIS A 275 11.17 -16.28 24.02
N THR A 276 9.99 -16.90 24.13
CA THR A 276 9.37 -17.25 25.42
C THR A 276 9.16 -18.75 25.50
N GLN A 277 9.69 -19.41 26.54
CA GLN A 277 9.44 -20.84 26.79
C GLN A 277 8.02 -21.04 27.29
N PHE A 278 7.38 -22.15 26.90
CA PHE A 278 6.00 -22.45 27.32
C PHE A 278 5.84 -22.52 28.84
N ALA A 279 6.87 -22.99 29.55
CA ALA A 279 6.89 -23.06 31.01
C ALA A 279 6.76 -21.71 31.72
N ASN A 280 7.07 -20.61 31.02
CA ASN A 280 6.99 -19.25 31.58
C ASN A 280 5.61 -18.61 31.38
N LEU A 281 4.67 -19.30 30.73
CA LEU A 281 3.31 -18.80 30.48
C LEU A 281 2.34 -19.38 31.50
N SER A 282 1.16 -18.78 31.62
CA SER A 282 0.07 -19.24 32.48
C SER A 282 -0.35 -20.67 32.16
N GLN A 283 -0.89 -21.39 33.15
CA GLN A 283 -1.41 -22.75 32.94
C GLN A 283 -2.56 -22.76 31.91
N SER A 284 -3.35 -21.69 31.87
CA SER A 284 -4.41 -21.49 30.87
C SER A 284 -3.86 -21.50 29.44
N VAL A 285 -2.83 -20.70 29.18
CA VAL A 285 -2.17 -20.67 27.87
C VAL A 285 -1.45 -21.99 27.59
N GLN A 286 -0.76 -22.59 28.57
CA GLN A 286 -0.13 -23.89 28.40
C GLN A 286 -1.12 -24.99 27.98
N ASN A 287 -2.30 -25.04 28.59
CA ASN A 287 -3.36 -25.98 28.22
C ASN A 287 -3.87 -25.72 26.78
N GLN A 288 -4.04 -24.45 26.39
CA GLN A 288 -4.39 -24.10 25.00
C GLN A 288 -3.30 -24.55 24.01
N ILE A 289 -2.02 -24.39 24.34
CA ILE A 289 -0.89 -24.84 23.50
C ILE A 289 -0.90 -26.36 23.31
N GLN A 290 -1.26 -27.12 24.34
CA GLN A 290 -1.36 -28.58 24.29
C GLN A 290 -2.56 -29.05 23.46
N ASN A 291 -3.67 -28.31 23.51
CA ASN A 291 -4.87 -28.58 22.74
C ASN A 291 -4.74 -28.21 21.25
N ILE A 292 -3.85 -27.27 20.93
CA ILE A 292 -3.47 -26.98 19.54
C ILE A 292 -2.53 -28.09 19.07
N SER A 293 -2.71 -28.55 17.82
CA SER A 293 -1.86 -29.59 17.20
C SER A 293 -0.38 -29.43 17.56
N SER A 294 0.28 -30.56 17.84
CA SER A 294 1.71 -30.64 18.12
C SER A 294 2.58 -30.11 16.96
N ASP A 295 1.99 -29.85 15.80
CA ASP A 295 2.61 -29.23 14.65
C ASP A 295 3.15 -27.82 14.92
N LEU A 296 4.40 -27.61 14.51
CA LEU A 296 5.08 -26.31 14.49
C LEU A 296 4.37 -25.35 13.52
N GLY A 297 4.49 -24.06 13.76
CA GLY A 297 3.98 -23.06 12.82
C GLY A 297 3.33 -21.85 13.46
N SER A 298 2.75 -20.99 12.63
CA SER A 298 2.05 -19.80 13.09
C SER A 298 0.85 -20.11 13.98
N VAL A 299 0.65 -19.23 14.95
CA VAL A 299 -0.48 -19.19 15.87
C VAL A 299 -0.92 -17.74 15.99
N ILE A 300 -2.23 -17.51 16.04
CA ILE A 300 -2.82 -16.19 16.26
C ILE A 300 -2.99 -16.00 17.77
N CYS A 301 -2.32 -15.00 18.33
CA CYS A 301 -2.48 -14.59 19.72
C CYS A 301 -3.52 -13.47 19.81
N LEU A 302 -4.44 -13.62 20.76
CA LEU A 302 -5.58 -12.73 20.97
C LEU A 302 -5.58 -12.23 22.41
N PHE A 303 -5.76 -10.94 22.60
CA PHE A 303 -6.00 -10.34 23.90
C PHE A 303 -6.96 -9.18 23.74
N ASN A 304 -7.92 -9.02 24.65
CA ASN A 304 -8.80 -7.86 24.65
C ASN A 304 -8.45 -6.97 25.84
N ILE A 305 -8.09 -5.72 25.56
CA ILE A 305 -7.91 -4.70 26.57
C ILE A 305 -9.25 -4.03 26.81
N LYS A 306 -9.63 -3.94 28.08
CA LYS A 306 -10.74 -3.08 28.52
C LYS A 306 -10.16 -1.74 28.94
N GLN A 307 -10.41 -0.70 28.16
CA GLN A 307 -10.08 0.69 28.52
C GLN A 307 -11.36 1.50 28.50
N HIS A 308 -11.77 2.00 29.67
CA HIS A 308 -13.07 2.65 29.85
C HIS A 308 -14.20 1.75 29.31
N ASP A 309 -15.05 2.28 28.42
CA ASP A 309 -16.16 1.55 27.78
C ASP A 309 -15.79 0.90 26.44
N LEU A 310 -14.49 0.81 26.12
CA LEU A 310 -14.00 0.23 24.86
C LEU A 310 -13.31 -1.11 25.09
N ASP A 311 -13.74 -2.12 24.33
CA ASP A 311 -13.03 -3.38 24.14
C ASP A 311 -12.10 -3.27 22.94
N ILE A 312 -10.78 -3.21 23.20
CA ILE A 312 -9.75 -3.03 22.19
C ILE A 312 -9.05 -4.38 21.94
N PRO A 313 -9.23 -5.02 20.77
CA PRO A 313 -8.57 -6.28 20.46
C PRO A 313 -7.10 -6.05 20.06
N ILE A 314 -6.19 -6.70 20.76
CA ILE A 314 -4.79 -6.89 20.38
C ILE A 314 -4.67 -8.27 19.72
N ILE A 315 -4.27 -8.26 18.46
CA ILE A 315 -4.15 -9.47 17.65
C ILE A 315 -2.78 -9.48 16.95
N PHE A 316 -2.01 -10.54 17.16
CA PHE A 316 -0.72 -10.70 16.50
C PHE A 316 -0.36 -12.16 16.24
N VAL A 317 0.51 -12.38 15.26
CA VAL A 317 1.05 -13.69 14.92
C VAL A 317 2.24 -14.01 15.81
N SER A 318 2.26 -15.23 16.35
CA SER A 318 3.42 -15.83 16.98
C SER A 318 3.81 -17.12 16.27
N TRP A 319 5.10 -17.47 16.31
CA TRP A 319 5.59 -18.75 15.85
C TRP A 319 5.64 -19.74 17.01
N ARG A 320 4.88 -20.83 16.91
CA ARG A 320 4.96 -21.99 17.80
C ARG A 320 6.14 -22.87 17.42
N GLY A 321 7.19 -22.83 18.24
CA GLY A 321 8.28 -23.80 18.24
C GLY A 321 7.92 -25.08 19.00
N ARG A 322 8.91 -25.93 19.25
CA ARG A 322 8.70 -27.20 19.99
C ARG A 322 8.37 -26.96 21.46
N SER A 323 8.98 -25.95 22.08
CA SER A 323 8.84 -25.63 23.50
C SER A 323 8.78 -24.13 23.77
N SER A 324 8.62 -23.31 22.72
CA SER A 324 8.69 -21.86 22.82
C SER A 324 7.81 -21.14 21.80
N PHE A 325 7.49 -19.89 22.12
CA PHE A 325 6.89 -18.92 21.22
C PHE A 325 7.88 -17.84 20.80
N ARG A 326 7.74 -17.38 19.56
CA ARG A 326 8.41 -16.19 19.02
C ARG A 326 7.35 -15.25 18.42
N PRO A 327 6.97 -14.15 19.10
CA PRO A 327 5.99 -13.20 18.58
C PRO A 327 6.58 -12.35 17.45
N PHE A 328 5.86 -12.22 16.33
CA PHE A 328 6.24 -11.39 15.18
C PHE A 328 5.70 -9.97 15.30
N VAL A 329 6.03 -9.30 16.41
CA VAL A 329 5.56 -7.95 16.72
C VAL A 329 6.74 -6.97 16.63
N SER A 330 6.59 -5.94 15.80
CA SER A 330 7.61 -4.88 15.62
C SER A 330 7.82 -4.08 16.91
N HIS A 331 8.98 -3.45 17.07
CA HIS A 331 9.25 -2.59 18.23
C HIS A 331 8.19 -1.51 18.42
N SER A 332 7.78 -0.82 17.35
CA SER A 332 6.73 0.20 17.43
C SER A 332 5.39 -0.35 17.92
N SER A 333 5.02 -1.56 17.46
CA SER A 333 3.79 -2.22 17.90
C SER A 333 3.91 -2.69 19.36
N ARG A 334 5.07 -3.21 19.78
CA ARG A 334 5.33 -3.57 21.19
C ARG A 334 5.18 -2.34 22.10
N LYS A 335 5.78 -1.20 21.74
CA LYS A 335 5.63 0.07 22.48
C LYS A 335 4.17 0.47 22.61
N PHE A 336 3.42 0.42 21.50
CA PHE A 336 2.01 0.75 21.49
C PHE A 336 1.18 -0.19 22.39
N TYR A 337 1.33 -1.51 22.24
CA TYR A 337 0.59 -2.49 23.05
C TYR A 337 0.94 -2.43 24.54
N LEU A 338 2.21 -2.24 24.90
CA LEU A 338 2.62 -2.05 26.29
C LEU A 338 2.05 -0.75 26.87
N SER A 339 2.00 0.33 26.09
CA SER A 339 1.36 1.58 26.50
C SER A 339 -0.14 1.39 26.73
N LEU A 340 -0.84 0.60 25.92
CA LEU A 340 -2.25 0.26 26.15
C LEU A 340 -2.44 -0.58 27.44
N CYS A 341 -1.42 -1.33 27.85
CA CYS A 341 -1.40 -2.07 29.11
C CYS A 341 -1.00 -1.19 30.32
N ASN A 342 -0.95 0.14 30.16
CA ASN A 342 -0.54 1.10 31.20
C ASN A 342 0.88 0.89 31.73
N ILE A 343 1.79 0.35 30.91
CA ILE A 343 3.21 0.28 31.25
C ILE A 343 3.85 1.64 30.99
N ASP A 344 4.69 2.10 31.92
CA ASP A 344 5.34 3.40 31.82
C ASP A 344 6.40 3.45 30.71
N GLN A 345 6.69 4.66 30.22
CA GLN A 345 7.60 4.85 29.08
C GLN A 345 9.05 4.46 29.38
N MET A 346 9.52 4.54 30.64
CA MET A 346 10.88 4.14 30.99
C MET A 346 11.01 2.62 30.88
N THR A 347 10.10 1.87 31.50
CA THR A 347 10.04 0.41 31.41
C THR A 347 9.89 -0.07 29.97
N ILE A 348 9.05 0.59 29.17
CA ILE A 348 8.89 0.26 27.74
C ILE A 348 10.23 0.40 27.00
N ASN A 349 10.97 1.48 27.25
CA ASN A 349 12.26 1.69 26.58
C ASN A 349 13.29 0.63 27.01
N ASP A 350 13.33 0.26 28.29
CA ASP A 350 14.21 -0.79 28.80
C ASP A 350 13.92 -2.15 28.15
N ILE A 351 12.64 -2.51 28.03
CA ILE A 351 12.20 -3.72 27.31
C ILE A 351 12.70 -3.70 25.86
N ILE A 352 12.51 -2.59 25.14
CA ILE A 352 12.90 -2.48 23.73
C ILE A 352 14.42 -2.54 23.57
N ASN A 353 15.17 -1.92 24.47
CA ASN A 353 16.63 -2.00 24.49
C ASN A 353 17.11 -3.43 24.71
N LYS A 354 16.53 -4.14 25.70
CA LYS A 354 16.82 -5.56 25.96
C LYS A 354 16.57 -6.42 24.73
N LEU A 355 15.42 -6.27 24.07
CA LEU A 355 15.08 -6.99 22.84
C LEU A 355 16.08 -6.73 21.72
N THR A 356 16.49 -5.48 21.54
CA THR A 356 17.48 -5.10 20.52
C THR A 356 18.82 -5.82 20.75
N ILE A 357 19.21 -6.00 22.02
CA ILE A 357 20.42 -6.74 22.39
C ILE A 357 20.23 -8.24 22.13
N GLU A 358 19.12 -8.83 22.58
CA GLU A 358 18.79 -10.25 22.35
C GLU A 358 18.84 -10.62 20.86
N GLU A 359 18.25 -9.79 20.00
CA GLU A 359 18.23 -10.00 18.55
C GLU A 359 19.64 -9.94 17.93
N LYS A 360 20.46 -8.96 18.33
CA LYS A 360 21.86 -8.86 17.86
C LYS A 360 22.69 -10.08 18.24
N THR A 361 22.57 -10.56 19.48
CA THR A 361 23.30 -11.75 19.94
C THR A 361 22.82 -13.02 19.23
N SER A 362 21.53 -13.11 18.90
CA SER A 362 20.98 -14.26 18.17
C SER A 362 21.47 -14.34 16.72
N ASN A 363 21.63 -13.20 16.04
CA ASN A 363 22.13 -13.15 14.66
C ASN A 363 23.62 -13.51 14.59
N GLN A 364 24.45 -13.04 15.54
CA GLN A 364 25.87 -13.40 15.59
C GLN A 364 26.14 -14.89 15.80
N LYS A 365 25.25 -15.62 16.47
CA LYS A 365 25.38 -17.08 16.64
C LYS A 365 25.03 -17.88 15.38
N ASN A 366 24.22 -17.32 14.47
CA ASN A 366 23.84 -17.98 13.22
C ASN A 366 24.87 -17.80 12.09
N ASP A 367 25.72 -16.77 12.16
CA ASP A 367 26.77 -16.52 11.14
C ASP A 367 28.07 -17.33 11.39
N VAL A 368 28.20 -18.00 12.55
CA VAL A 368 29.42 -18.73 12.96
C VAL A 368 29.21 -20.26 12.93
N SER A 369 28.05 -20.73 12.50
CA SER A 369 27.67 -22.15 12.37
C SER A 369 27.13 -22.46 10.99
#